data_AF-A0A9C8E4X1-F1
#
_entry.id   AF-A0A9C8E4X1-F1
#
_cell.length_a   1.000
_cell.length_b   1.000
_cell.length_c   1.000
_cell.angle_alpha   90.00
_cell.angle_beta   90.00
_cell.angle_gamma   90.00
#
_symmetry.space_group_name_H-M   'P 1'
#
loop_
_entity.id
_entity.type
_entity.pdbx_description
1 polymer ?
#
loop_
_entity_poly.entity_id
_entity_poly.type
_entity_poly.pdbx_seq_one_letter_code
_entity_poly.pdbx_strand_id
1 'polypeptide(L)'
;MVKEEKRVLGLTRNVFVLGLVSFFTDISSEMTLTLLPLFLANVLGVKTSIIGLIEGIAEATASLLKIFSGWLSDRLGRRKTLVALGYGLSSFAKPFLAIATTWPQVLLIRFTDRVGKGIRTSPRDALVADSSPVETRGRSFGFHRAADTGGAVVGLATAAMVIYLTQRGAVELSLNTYRTIVLLAIIPAFLAVALVVF
;
A
#
# COMPACT_ATOMS: atom_id res chain seq x y z
N MET A 1 -3.85 29.99 -23.44
CA MET A 1 -2.85 30.09 -22.36
C MET A 1 -2.80 28.75 -21.63
N VAL A 2 -1.81 27.91 -21.94
CA VAL A 2 -1.54 26.69 -21.16
C VAL A 2 -0.94 27.16 -19.84
N LYS A 3 -1.64 26.94 -18.72
CA LYS A 3 -1.09 27.21 -17.38
C LYS A 3 0.23 26.46 -17.27
N GLU A 4 1.33 27.16 -16.98
CA GLU A 4 2.58 26.50 -16.57
C GLU A 4 2.28 25.60 -15.38
N GLU A 5 2.22 24.29 -15.61
CA GLU A 5 2.13 23.33 -14.52
C GLU A 5 3.39 23.45 -13.69
N LYS A 6 3.22 23.76 -12.39
CA LYS A 6 4.33 23.81 -11.44
C LYS A 6 5.08 22.47 -11.49
N ARG A 7 6.34 22.52 -11.93
CA ARG A 7 7.22 21.35 -12.01
C ARG A 7 8.04 21.23 -10.74
N VAL A 8 8.15 20.02 -10.21
CA VAL A 8 9.00 19.68 -9.06
C VAL A 8 9.97 18.60 -9.55
N LEU A 9 11.29 18.86 -9.47
CA LEU A 9 12.33 17.94 -9.98
C LEU A 9 12.16 17.57 -11.48
N GLY A 10 11.53 18.46 -12.26
CA GLY A 10 11.21 18.23 -13.68
C GLY A 10 9.97 17.37 -13.94
N LEU A 11 9.20 17.02 -12.90
CA LEU A 11 7.96 16.25 -12.97
C LEU A 11 6.75 17.16 -12.72
N THR A 12 5.58 16.78 -13.23
CA THR A 12 4.33 17.47 -12.91
C THR A 12 3.98 17.27 -11.43
N ARG A 13 3.28 18.24 -10.84
CA ARG A 13 2.85 18.16 -9.43
C ARG A 13 2.08 16.88 -9.13
N ASN A 14 1.23 16.43 -10.06
CA ASN A 14 0.46 15.19 -9.89
C ASN A 14 1.37 13.97 -9.78
N VAL A 15 2.37 13.83 -10.66
CA VAL A 15 3.33 12.71 -10.63
C VAL A 15 4.14 12.73 -9.34
N PHE A 16 4.59 13.92 -8.91
CA PHE A 16 5.33 14.06 -7.66
C PHE A 16 4.50 13.64 -6.44
N VAL A 17 3.25 14.13 -6.33
CA VAL A 17 2.33 13.78 -5.25
C VAL A 17 1.99 12.29 -5.26
N LEU A 18 1.68 11.71 -6.43
CA LEU A 18 1.42 10.27 -6.54
C LEU A 18 2.63 9.42 -6.15
N GLY A 19 3.85 9.87 -6.45
CA GLY A 19 5.07 9.23 -5.97
C GLY A 19 5.18 9.27 -4.44
N LEU A 20 4.93 10.42 -3.81
CA LEU A 20 4.91 10.52 -2.34
C LEU A 20 3.84 9.63 -1.72
N VAL A 21 2.64 9.59 -2.31
CA VAL A 21 1.55 8.72 -1.87
C VAL A 21 1.98 7.25 -1.94
N SER A 22 2.63 6.82 -3.02
CA SER A 22 3.15 5.45 -3.12
C SER A 22 4.20 5.21 -2.05
N PHE A 23 5.19 6.08 -1.92
CA PHE A 23 6.24 5.98 -0.90
C PHE A 23 5.68 5.75 0.51
N PHE A 24 4.75 6.60 0.96
CA PHE A 24 4.14 6.43 2.29
C PHE A 24 3.24 5.18 2.39
N THR A 25 2.51 4.85 1.32
CA THR A 25 1.70 3.62 1.30
C THR A 25 2.57 2.38 1.41
N ASP A 26 3.72 2.36 0.73
CA ASP A 26 4.64 1.23 0.72
C ASP A 26 5.42 1.12 2.03
N ILE A 27 5.77 2.22 2.70
CA ILE A 27 6.25 2.18 4.10
C ILE A 27 5.24 1.43 4.98
N SER A 28 3.97 1.87 4.96
CA SER A 28 2.92 1.24 5.78
C SER A 28 2.72 -0.24 5.43
N SER A 29 2.67 -0.55 4.13
CA SER A 29 2.39 -1.90 3.64
C SER A 29 3.53 -2.84 3.98
N GLU A 30 4.78 -2.48 3.71
CA GLU A 30 5.92 -3.36 3.92
C GLU A 30 6.30 -3.50 5.38
N MET A 31 6.01 -2.50 6.23
CA MET A 31 6.10 -2.67 7.68
C MET A 31 5.20 -3.80 8.18
N THR A 32 3.98 -3.87 7.65
CA THR A 32 2.90 -4.69 8.22
C THR A 32 2.74 -6.03 7.53
N LEU A 33 2.64 -6.01 6.21
CA LEU A 33 2.21 -7.14 5.39
C LEU A 33 3.33 -8.16 5.21
N THR A 34 4.58 -7.71 5.22
CA THR A 34 5.75 -8.59 5.11
C THR A 34 5.93 -9.46 6.34
N LEU A 35 5.50 -8.98 7.51
CA LEU A 35 5.49 -9.74 8.76
C LEU A 35 4.19 -10.52 9.00
N LEU A 36 3.15 -10.33 8.19
CA LEU A 36 1.87 -10.97 8.42
C LEU A 36 1.93 -12.51 8.40
N PRO A 37 2.67 -13.17 7.48
CA PRO A 37 2.85 -14.61 7.53
C PRO A 37 3.45 -15.08 8.86
N LEU A 38 4.42 -14.34 9.40
CA LEU A 38 5.02 -14.64 10.71
C LEU A 38 4.04 -14.42 11.86
N PHE A 39 3.19 -13.39 11.79
CA PHE A 39 2.13 -13.19 12.76
C PHE A 39 1.12 -14.36 12.75
N LEU A 40 0.68 -14.77 11.57
CA LEU A 40 -0.23 -15.91 11.41
C LEU A 40 0.39 -17.21 11.96
N ALA A 41 1.65 -17.49 11.63
CA ALA A 41 2.33 -18.71 12.07
C ALA A 41 2.69 -18.70 13.56
N ASN A 42 3.44 -17.69 14.01
CA ASN A 42 4.05 -17.67 15.34
C ASN A 42 3.06 -17.24 16.43
N VAL A 43 2.14 -16.31 16.13
CA VAL A 43 1.22 -15.75 17.13
C VAL A 43 -0.12 -16.45 17.11
N LEU A 44 -0.69 -16.68 15.92
CA LEU A 44 -2.00 -17.32 15.79
C LEU A 44 -1.94 -18.85 15.60
N GLY A 45 -0.73 -19.44 15.47
CA GLY A 45 -0.55 -20.88 15.33
C GLY A 45 -1.13 -21.46 14.03
N VAL A 46 -1.24 -20.64 12.98
CA VAL A 46 -1.93 -20.99 11.74
C VAL A 46 -1.03 -21.83 10.85
N LYS A 47 -1.57 -22.91 10.27
CA LYS A 47 -0.86 -23.76 9.31
C LYS A 47 -0.48 -22.96 8.05
N THR A 48 0.70 -23.25 7.50
CA THR A 48 1.22 -22.60 6.29
C THR A 48 0.30 -22.71 5.08
N SER A 49 -0.48 -23.79 4.95
CA SER A 49 -1.49 -23.95 3.90
C SER A 49 -2.60 -22.88 3.96
N ILE A 50 -3.04 -22.51 5.16
CA ILE A 50 -4.05 -21.46 5.36
C ILE A 50 -3.43 -20.09 5.09
N ILE A 51 -2.16 -19.87 5.48
CA ILE A 51 -1.43 -18.63 5.14
C ILE A 51 -1.37 -18.46 3.62
N GLY A 52 -1.01 -19.52 2.89
CA GLY A 52 -1.00 -19.53 1.43
C GLY A 52 -2.38 -19.26 0.83
N LEU A 53 -3.45 -19.80 1.42
CA LEU A 53 -4.83 -19.51 0.99
C LEU A 53 -5.17 -18.02 1.18
N ILE A 54 -4.82 -17.43 2.33
CA ILE A 54 -5.07 -16.01 2.62
C ILE A 54 -4.36 -15.12 1.60
N GLU A 55 -3.06 -15.34 1.40
CA GLU A 55 -2.27 -14.56 0.44
C GLU A 55 -2.77 -14.78 -1.01
N GLY A 56 -3.12 -16.01 -1.36
CA GLY A 56 -3.68 -16.35 -2.68
C GLY A 56 -4.99 -15.63 -2.97
N ILE A 57 -5.96 -15.67 -2.03
CA ILE A 57 -7.24 -14.94 -2.17
C ILE A 57 -6.99 -13.44 -2.27
N ALA A 58 -6.10 -12.90 -1.43
CA ALA A 58 -5.78 -11.49 -1.39
C ALA A 58 -5.20 -11.00 -2.73
N GLU A 59 -4.19 -11.69 -3.28
CA GLU A 59 -3.57 -11.28 -4.55
C GLU A 59 -4.46 -11.56 -5.76
N ALA A 60 -5.25 -12.64 -5.76
CA ALA A 60 -6.25 -12.89 -6.79
C ALA A 60 -7.29 -11.77 -6.85
N THR A 61 -7.80 -11.36 -5.68
CA THR A 61 -8.77 -10.26 -5.55
C THR A 61 -8.20 -8.96 -6.10
N ALA A 62 -6.98 -8.58 -5.68
CA ALA A 62 -6.34 -7.37 -6.19
C ALA A 62 -6.15 -7.41 -7.72
N SER A 63 -5.73 -8.56 -8.25
CA SER A 63 -5.45 -8.72 -9.68
C SER A 63 -6.73 -8.65 -10.53
N LEU A 64 -7.79 -9.33 -10.12
CA LEU A 64 -9.09 -9.26 -10.80
C LEU A 64 -9.66 -7.84 -10.77
N LEU A 65 -9.59 -7.17 -9.61
CA LEU A 65 -10.11 -5.81 -9.47
C LEU A 65 -9.30 -4.76 -10.22
N LYS A 66 -8.01 -4.99 -10.52
CA LYS A 66 -7.23 -4.10 -11.40
C LYS A 66 -7.81 -4.05 -12.81
N ILE A 67 -8.25 -5.19 -13.35
CA ILE A 67 -8.86 -5.28 -14.67
C ILE A 67 -10.17 -4.48 -14.68
N PHE A 68 -11.04 -4.76 -13.70
CA PHE A 68 -12.34 -4.10 -13.60
C PHE A 68 -12.22 -2.60 -13.33
N SER A 69 -11.35 -2.20 -12.41
CA SER A 69 -11.16 -0.78 -12.06
C SER A 69 -10.53 0.04 -13.18
N GLY A 70 -9.67 -0.56 -14.01
CA GLY A 70 -9.14 0.08 -15.22
C GLY A 70 -10.28 0.44 -16.18
N TRP A 71 -11.08 -0.55 -16.56
CA TRP A 71 -12.26 -0.34 -17.40
C TRP A 71 -13.24 0.68 -16.81
N LEU A 72 -13.54 0.58 -15.52
CA LEU A 72 -14.44 1.49 -14.82
C LEU A 72 -13.90 2.93 -14.81
N SER A 73 -12.60 3.08 -14.59
CA SER A 73 -11.91 4.37 -14.58
C SER A 73 -11.95 5.06 -15.94
N ASP A 74 -11.72 4.31 -17.01
CA ASP A 74 -11.78 4.85 -18.37
C ASP A 74 -13.20 5.22 -18.77
N ARG A 75 -14.21 4.43 -18.35
CA ARG A 75 -15.62 4.72 -18.61
C ARG A 75 -16.14 5.93 -17.82
N LEU A 76 -15.76 6.07 -16.54
CA LEU A 76 -16.24 7.15 -15.68
C LEU A 76 -15.46 8.45 -15.85
N GLY A 77 -14.22 8.41 -16.35
CA GLY A 77 -13.30 9.55 -16.42
C GLY A 77 -12.88 10.09 -15.04
N ARG A 78 -13.31 9.48 -13.93
CA ARG A 78 -13.10 9.93 -12.54
C ARG A 78 -11.91 9.24 -11.88
N ARG A 79 -10.74 9.34 -12.51
CA ARG A 79 -9.53 8.62 -12.07
C ARG A 79 -9.13 8.96 -10.64
N LYS A 80 -9.10 10.26 -10.27
CA LYS A 80 -8.68 10.72 -8.92
C LYS A 80 -9.56 10.14 -7.80
N THR A 81 -10.87 10.08 -8.02
CA THR A 81 -11.82 9.56 -7.02
C THR A 81 -11.59 8.07 -6.75
N LEU A 82 -11.40 7.25 -7.79
CA LEU A 82 -11.11 5.83 -7.62
C LEU A 82 -9.78 5.60 -6.90
N VAL A 83 -8.76 6.41 -7.21
CA VAL A 83 -7.48 6.38 -6.51
C VAL A 83 -7.65 6.72 -5.03
N ALA A 84 -8.36 7.80 -4.70
CA ALA A 84 -8.63 8.21 -3.31
C ALA A 84 -9.40 7.15 -2.54
N LEU A 85 -10.46 6.58 -3.12
CA LEU A 85 -11.27 5.53 -2.50
C LEU A 85 -10.44 4.27 -2.24
N GLY A 86 -9.64 3.84 -3.21
CA GLY A 86 -8.82 2.64 -3.04
C GLY A 86 -7.70 2.81 -2.00
N TYR A 87 -7.04 3.97 -1.96
CA TYR A 87 -6.06 4.28 -0.90
C TYR A 87 -6.72 4.39 0.48
N GLY A 88 -7.89 5.05 0.56
CA GLY A 88 -8.66 5.17 1.79
C GLY A 88 -9.08 3.80 2.33
N LEU A 89 -9.64 2.93 1.47
CA LEU A 89 -10.08 1.59 1.85
C LEU A 89 -8.91 0.72 2.34
N SER A 90 -7.78 0.73 1.64
CA SER A 90 -6.57 -0.01 2.03
C SER A 90 -5.99 0.50 3.37
N SER A 91 -5.91 1.82 3.52
CA SER A 91 -5.37 2.43 4.75
C SER A 91 -6.29 2.25 5.95
N PHE A 92 -7.60 2.21 5.74
CA PHE A 92 -8.59 1.94 6.79
C PHE A 92 -8.58 0.48 7.26
N ALA A 93 -8.29 -0.48 6.37
CA ALA A 93 -8.28 -1.90 6.72
C ALA A 93 -7.10 -2.28 7.63
N LYS A 94 -5.90 -1.77 7.37
CA LYS A 94 -4.66 -2.21 8.04
C LYS A 94 -4.65 -2.06 9.58
N PRO A 95 -5.15 -0.96 10.18
CA PRO A 95 -5.19 -0.81 11.64
C PRO A 95 -5.87 -1.97 12.37
N PHE A 96 -6.87 -2.60 11.75
CA PHE A 96 -7.59 -3.72 12.34
C PHE A 96 -6.70 -4.97 12.54
N LEU A 97 -5.55 -5.07 11.86
CA LEU A 97 -4.57 -6.14 12.10
C LEU A 97 -3.99 -6.09 13.52
N ALA A 98 -3.97 -4.93 14.19
CA ALA A 98 -3.47 -4.81 15.56
C ALA A 98 -4.39 -5.53 16.57
N ILE A 99 -5.68 -5.63 16.27
CA ILE A 99 -6.69 -6.25 17.15
C ILE A 99 -7.16 -7.62 16.65
N ALA A 100 -6.63 -8.10 15.51
CA ALA A 100 -6.98 -9.40 14.98
C ALA A 100 -6.50 -10.53 15.91
N THR A 101 -7.39 -11.46 16.23
CA THR A 101 -7.12 -12.61 17.12
C THR A 101 -7.34 -13.95 16.43
N THR A 102 -7.92 -13.96 15.23
CA THR A 102 -8.20 -15.19 14.47
C THR A 102 -7.85 -15.01 12.99
N TRP A 103 -7.46 -16.10 12.33
CA TRP A 103 -7.08 -16.05 10.92
C TRP A 103 -8.22 -15.63 9.97
N PRO A 104 -9.53 -15.91 10.22
CA PRO A 104 -10.59 -15.40 9.36
C PRO A 104 -10.73 -13.87 9.44
N GLN A 105 -10.47 -13.25 10.60
CA GLN A 105 -10.41 -11.80 10.71
C GLN A 105 -9.27 -11.24 9.86
N VAL A 106 -8.09 -11.87 9.93
CA VAL A 106 -6.94 -11.49 9.10
C VAL A 106 -7.27 -11.62 7.61
N LEU A 107 -7.96 -12.70 7.20
CA LEU A 107 -8.42 -12.89 5.82
C LEU A 107 -9.34 -11.74 5.38
N LEU A 108 -10.34 -11.40 6.19
CA LEU A 108 -11.26 -10.31 5.87
C LEU A 108 -10.53 -8.97 5.73
N ILE A 109 -9.62 -8.66 6.66
CA ILE A 109 -8.82 -7.44 6.64
C ILE A 109 -7.93 -7.40 5.38
N ARG A 110 -7.25 -8.51 5.07
CA ARG A 110 -6.42 -8.65 3.87
C ARG A 110 -7.22 -8.52 2.60
N PHE A 111 -8.39 -9.13 2.55
CA PHE A 111 -9.30 -9.00 1.42
C PHE A 111 -9.68 -7.54 1.20
N THR A 112 -10.13 -6.82 2.24
CA THR A 112 -10.48 -5.40 2.16
C THR A 112 -9.30 -4.53 1.73
N ASP A 113 -8.10 -4.77 2.27
CA ASP A 113 -6.88 -4.08 1.85
C ASP A 113 -6.61 -4.27 0.35
N ARG A 114 -6.76 -5.51 -0.14
CA ARG A 114 -6.53 -5.86 -1.54
C ARG A 114 -7.63 -5.41 -2.49
N VAL A 115 -8.87 -5.28 -2.01
CA VAL A 115 -9.93 -4.55 -2.74
C VAL A 115 -9.50 -3.11 -2.97
N GLY A 116 -9.03 -2.42 -1.92
CA GLY A 116 -8.52 -1.06 -2.03
C GLY A 116 -7.35 -0.92 -3.02
N LYS A 117 -6.35 -1.81 -2.91
CA LYS A 117 -5.22 -1.87 -3.86
C LYS A 117 -5.68 -2.13 -5.30
N GLY A 118 -6.61 -3.05 -5.49
CA GLY A 118 -7.18 -3.40 -6.79
C GLY A 118 -7.88 -2.22 -7.46
N ILE A 119 -8.64 -1.44 -6.69
CA ILE A 119 -9.38 -0.26 -7.19
C ILE A 119 -8.44 0.90 -7.56
N ARG A 120 -7.37 1.14 -6.79
CA ARG A 120 -6.50 2.31 -7.02
C ARG A 120 -5.41 2.11 -8.07
N THR A 121 -4.94 0.89 -8.31
CA THR A 121 -3.67 0.67 -9.06
C THR A 121 -3.79 1.10 -10.52
N SER A 122 -4.73 0.55 -11.27
CA SER A 122 -4.89 0.88 -12.70
C SER A 122 -5.25 2.35 -12.92
N PRO A 123 -6.20 2.94 -12.15
CA PRO A 123 -6.52 4.37 -12.29
C PRO A 123 -5.35 5.29 -11.94
N ARG A 124 -4.53 4.93 -10.95
CA ARG A 124 -3.32 5.67 -10.56
C ARG A 124 -2.30 5.67 -11.69
N ASP A 125 -2.02 4.51 -12.27
CA ASP A 125 -1.03 4.40 -13.35
C ASP A 125 -1.51 5.18 -14.59
N ALA A 126 -2.82 5.19 -14.86
CA ALA A 126 -3.43 6.00 -15.90
C ALA A 126 -3.32 7.52 -15.61
N LEU A 127 -3.52 7.95 -14.35
CA LEU A 127 -3.28 9.33 -13.90
C LEU A 127 -1.82 9.78 -14.11
N VAL A 128 -0.85 8.91 -13.82
CA VAL A 128 0.58 9.18 -14.06
C VAL A 128 0.83 9.36 -15.56
N ALA A 129 0.26 8.49 -16.40
CA ALA A 129 0.42 8.54 -17.85
C ALA A 129 -0.21 9.81 -18.48
N ASP A 130 -1.39 10.23 -18.02
CA ASP A 130 -2.07 11.45 -18.45
C ASP A 130 -1.34 12.71 -17.99
N SER A 131 -0.78 12.68 -16.78
CA SER A 131 -0.07 13.82 -16.20
C SER A 131 1.38 13.92 -16.70
N SER A 132 1.76 13.15 -17.72
CA SER A 132 3.13 13.10 -18.23
C SER A 132 3.16 13.28 -19.75
N PRO A 133 3.92 14.28 -20.26
CA PRO A 133 4.26 14.36 -21.67
C PRO A 133 4.91 13.06 -22.16
N VAL A 134 4.68 12.70 -23.43
CA VAL A 134 5.14 11.42 -24.01
C VAL A 134 6.66 11.28 -23.88
N GLU A 135 7.40 12.37 -24.05
CA GLU A 135 8.87 12.44 -24.03
C GLU A 135 9.44 12.20 -22.63
N THR A 136 8.67 12.46 -21.57
CA THR A 136 9.11 12.35 -20.17
C THR A 136 8.38 11.27 -19.39
N ARG A 137 7.46 10.54 -20.04
CA ARG A 137 6.63 9.49 -19.42
C ARG A 137 7.47 8.40 -18.74
N GLY A 138 8.58 8.00 -19.37
CA GLY A 138 9.51 7.04 -18.77
C GLY A 138 10.11 7.55 -17.44
N ARG A 139 10.47 8.84 -17.37
CA ARG A 139 10.97 9.47 -16.14
C ARG A 139 9.89 9.56 -15.06
N SER A 140 8.65 9.86 -15.43
CA SER A 140 7.52 9.89 -14.48
C SER A 140 7.24 8.53 -13.85
N PHE A 141 7.15 7.47 -14.65
CA PHE A 141 7.00 6.11 -14.12
C PHE A 141 8.24 5.64 -13.35
N GLY A 142 9.44 6.02 -13.81
CA GLY A 142 10.69 5.73 -13.10
C GLY A 142 10.74 6.36 -11.71
N PHE A 143 10.38 7.64 -11.59
CA PHE A 143 10.26 8.32 -10.30
C PHE A 143 9.21 7.67 -9.41
N HIS A 144 8.01 7.41 -9.95
CA HIS A 144 6.96 6.76 -9.19
C HIS A 144 7.40 5.38 -8.67
N ARG A 145 8.07 4.57 -9.50
CA ARG A 145 8.58 3.26 -9.10
C ARG A 145 9.72 3.37 -8.08
N ALA A 146 10.61 4.34 -8.24
CA ALA A 146 11.66 4.61 -7.27
C ALA A 146 11.08 5.00 -5.90
N ALA A 147 10.02 5.80 -5.88
CA ALA A 147 9.32 6.17 -4.65
C ALA A 147 8.62 4.97 -4.00
N ASP A 148 7.95 4.13 -4.78
CA ASP A 148 7.33 2.87 -4.35
C ASP A 148 8.36 1.92 -3.71
N THR A 149 9.48 1.65 -4.39
CA THR A 149 10.56 0.80 -3.85
C THR A 149 11.30 1.46 -2.68
N GLY A 150 11.53 2.76 -2.71
CA GLY A 150 12.14 3.50 -1.60
C GLY A 150 11.28 3.42 -0.33
N GLY A 151 9.97 3.53 -0.49
CA GLY A 151 9.02 3.36 0.61
C GLY A 151 9.06 1.95 1.19
N ALA A 152 9.13 0.94 0.33
CA ALA A 152 9.28 -0.44 0.73
C ALA A 152 10.54 -0.68 1.57
N VAL A 153 11.70 -0.18 1.12
CA VAL A 153 12.97 -0.30 1.85
C VAL A 153 12.88 0.37 3.22
N VAL A 154 12.34 1.59 3.29
CA VAL A 154 12.16 2.31 4.56
C VAL A 154 11.19 1.57 5.48
N GLY A 155 10.11 1.01 4.94
CA GLY A 155 9.14 0.21 5.70
C GLY A 155 9.76 -1.04 6.31
N LEU A 156 10.48 -1.83 5.51
CA LEU A 156 11.20 -3.01 5.98
C LEU A 156 12.27 -2.67 7.02
N ALA A 157 13.06 -1.62 6.77
CA ALA A 157 14.08 -1.16 7.71
C ALA A 157 13.46 -0.71 9.05
N THR A 158 12.33 -0.01 9.01
CA THR A 158 11.61 0.43 10.21
C THR A 158 11.06 -0.78 10.98
N ALA A 159 10.45 -1.75 10.30
CA ALA A 159 9.96 -2.97 10.95
C ALA A 159 11.10 -3.78 11.58
N ALA A 160 12.23 -3.93 10.88
CA ALA A 160 13.42 -4.60 11.40
C ALA A 160 13.99 -3.87 12.63
N MET A 161 14.05 -2.54 12.61
CA MET A 161 14.50 -1.73 13.74
C MET A 161 13.59 -1.91 14.95
N VAL A 162 12.27 -1.90 14.76
CA VAL A 162 11.31 -2.14 15.85
C VAL A 162 11.51 -3.53 16.45
N ILE A 163 11.62 -4.58 15.63
CA ILE A 163 11.89 -5.95 16.11
C ILE A 163 13.20 -6.01 16.91
N TYR A 164 14.27 -5.38 16.41
CA TYR A 164 15.56 -5.36 17.08
C TYR A 164 15.46 -4.73 18.48
N LEU A 165 14.78 -3.59 18.59
CA LEU A 165 14.61 -2.87 19.84
C LEU A 165 13.68 -3.59 20.84
N THR A 166 12.61 -4.24 20.36
CA THR A 166 11.59 -4.85 21.24
C THR A 166 11.89 -6.29 21.61
N GLN A 167 12.58 -7.07 20.76
CA GLN A 167 12.74 -8.52 20.93
C GLN A 167 14.18 -8.98 21.21
N ARG A 168 15.18 -8.10 21.10
CA ARG A 168 16.59 -8.35 21.46
C ARG A 168 17.16 -9.74 21.06
N GLY A 169 16.73 -10.28 19.93
CA GLY A 169 17.22 -11.56 19.38
C GLY A 169 16.29 -12.77 19.50
N ALA A 170 15.05 -12.63 20.00
CA ALA A 170 14.07 -13.70 19.91
C ALA A 170 13.75 -14.04 18.44
N VAL A 171 13.71 -15.34 18.11
CA VAL A 171 13.48 -15.83 16.74
C VAL A 171 12.01 -15.70 16.34
N GLU A 172 11.09 -15.90 17.28
CA GLU A 172 9.65 -15.83 17.03
C GLU A 172 9.12 -14.41 17.18
N LEU A 173 8.28 -14.00 16.22
CA LEU A 173 7.60 -12.70 16.24
C LEU A 173 6.57 -12.66 17.38
N SER A 174 6.71 -11.69 18.29
CA SER A 174 5.76 -11.50 19.40
C SER A 174 4.55 -10.66 19.01
N LEU A 175 3.39 -10.94 19.62
CA LEU A 175 2.16 -10.19 19.43
C LEU A 175 2.33 -8.68 19.68
N ASN A 176 3.01 -8.31 20.77
CA ASN A 176 3.21 -6.91 21.15
C ASN A 176 4.09 -6.16 20.14
N THR A 177 5.12 -6.83 19.60
CA THR A 177 5.97 -6.25 18.54
C THR A 177 5.17 -6.06 17.26
N TYR A 178 4.43 -7.08 16.82
CA TYR A 178 3.59 -6.96 15.63
C TYR A 178 2.56 -5.84 15.76
N ARG A 179 1.87 -5.75 16.90
CA ARG A 179 0.91 -4.66 17.19
C ARG A 179 1.57 -3.28 17.11
N THR A 180 2.77 -3.14 17.68
CA THR A 180 3.51 -1.88 17.66
C THR A 180 3.84 -1.47 16.22
N ILE A 181 4.28 -2.41 15.39
CA ILE A 181 4.56 -2.17 13.97
C ILE A 181 3.30 -1.75 13.21
N VAL A 182 2.16 -2.45 13.42
CA VAL A 182 0.88 -2.07 12.80
C VAL A 182 0.47 -0.66 13.20
N LEU A 183 0.58 -0.31 14.49
CA LEU A 183 0.22 1.03 14.99
C LEU A 183 1.12 2.12 14.41
N LEU A 184 2.42 1.88 14.28
CA LEU A 184 3.34 2.81 13.64
C LEU A 184 3.04 2.96 12.14
N ALA A 185 2.64 1.89 11.46
CA ALA A 185 2.27 1.88 10.05
C ALA A 185 0.99 2.67 9.74
N ILE A 186 0.19 3.04 10.75
CA ILE A 186 -0.97 3.93 10.60
C ILE A 186 -0.53 5.31 10.13
N ILE A 187 0.52 5.87 10.72
CA ILE A 187 0.98 7.23 10.42
C ILE A 187 1.25 7.42 8.91
N PRO A 188 2.12 6.63 8.26
CA PRO A 188 2.35 6.78 6.83
C PRO A 188 1.13 6.42 5.98
N ALA A 189 0.26 5.49 6.41
CA ALA A 189 -0.97 5.18 5.69
C ALA A 189 -1.91 6.40 5.59
N PHE A 190 -2.15 7.08 6.71
CA PHE A 190 -3.03 8.24 6.75
C PHE A 190 -2.41 9.47 6.07
N LEU A 191 -1.08 9.64 6.14
CA LEU A 191 -0.37 10.65 5.37
C LEU A 191 -0.56 10.43 3.85
N ALA A 192 -0.46 9.19 3.37
CA ALA A 192 -0.71 8.86 1.97
C ALA A 192 -2.15 9.22 1.55
N VAL A 193 -3.16 8.91 2.38
CA VAL A 193 -4.56 9.26 2.09
C VAL A 193 -4.75 10.79 2.06
N ALA A 194 -4.19 11.51 3.02
CA ALA A 194 -4.28 12.97 3.06
C ALA A 194 -3.71 13.61 1.79
N LEU A 195 -2.56 13.13 1.32
CA LEU A 195 -1.90 13.60 0.08
C LEU A 195 -2.70 13.32 -1.20
N VAL A 196 -3.52 12.28 -1.25
CA VAL A 196 -4.38 12.01 -2.42
C VAL A 196 -5.61 12.89 -2.42
N VAL A 197 -6.17 13.15 -1.24
CA VAL A 197 -7.42 13.90 -1.08
C VAL A 197 -7.19 15.40 -1.27
N PHE A 198 -6.18 15.97 -0.61
CA PHE A 198 -5.88 17.41 -0.59
C PHE A 198 -4.80 17.81 -1.59
#